data_AF-A0A835YK64-F1
#
_entry.id   AF-A0A835YK64-F1
#
_cell.length_a   1.000
_cell.length_b   1.000
_cell.length_c   1.000
_cell.angle_alpha   90.00
_cell.angle_beta   90.00
_cell.angle_gamma   90.00
#
_symmetry.space_group_name_H-M   'P 1'
#
loop_
_entity.id
_entity.type
_entity.pdbx_description
1 polymer ?
#
loop_
_entity_poly.entity_id
_entity_poly.type
_entity_poly.pdbx_seq_one_letter_code
_entity_poly.pdbx_strand_id
1 'polypeptide(L)'
;MSKGRVSFMGGASALAIGVAITFALFKQYPLRAQLMDWSGKTIPEPHREWSNRLLSLLPSPPVGESLQTPDGKKRVMVFMNGEHTEGVDVLLDPENDAVEILDTLLTPKLGCKRVVEMPDRNPDEPCKVYNGMAQRVTKVAEVTDGESLYLVPPDRLFVWPTVKVGRRVVVPHVKGKRGAAMEVETLSLSPRLYMLHNFVNEEESNQIIKEALEMSDDDFKLKRSSTGTKEKSIAQTRTSENAFITASETAIGLKKRIFALLGMKYVDTWADGLQVLRYNVSKGYIDHYDYLDESSGQDHSFDSGHLGTNRFATVVLYLNDVEAGGETVFTLGDIPDGPEIDVDEAIEQLRNSEEAAVLAAAGVEKGSWEERLTALCRTRLAVKPKQGSAILFYNQVPDGKRDRASRHGACPVLAGQKWAANLWVWNGPRYGYTELDDHGRTVERKGLEGGLFKILLTAKNIDVPGAALYYENQFWKEWEPGHDLRINSFTGHKWNARVGDTVIKSWALSERRQEQTILLSRDNLDAPLPKSTRKAKVDENDPLEVNRRWHAERLKQMQA
;
A
#
# COMPACT_ATOMS: atom_id res chain seq x y z
N MET A 1 -9.75 89.52 -28.46
CA MET A 1 -8.35 89.19 -28.13
C MET A 1 -8.19 87.68 -28.29
N SER A 2 -8.19 87.27 -29.57
CA SER A 2 -7.06 86.72 -30.36
C SER A 2 -6.96 85.20 -30.25
N LYS A 3 -7.80 84.56 -31.08
CA LYS A 3 -7.69 83.18 -31.53
C LYS A 3 -6.39 83.00 -32.32
N GLY A 4 -5.72 81.86 -32.14
CA GLY A 4 -4.57 81.48 -32.97
C GLY A 4 -4.16 80.04 -32.68
N ARG A 5 -4.48 79.15 -33.62
CA ARG A 5 -4.04 77.75 -33.70
C ARG A 5 -2.51 77.64 -33.61
N VAL A 6 -2.00 76.46 -33.26
CA VAL A 6 -1.27 75.56 -34.18
C VAL A 6 -0.81 74.33 -33.40
N SER A 7 -1.21 73.16 -33.90
CA SER A 7 -0.57 71.86 -33.69
C SER A 7 0.70 71.78 -34.54
N PHE A 8 1.84 71.31 -34.03
CA PHE A 8 2.77 70.45 -34.78
C PHE A 8 3.79 69.74 -33.87
N MET A 9 4.29 68.65 -34.43
CA MET A 9 5.00 67.48 -33.92
C MET A 9 6.41 67.71 -33.35
N GLY A 10 6.86 66.70 -32.60
CA GLY A 10 8.25 66.42 -32.23
C GLY A 10 8.49 66.68 -30.74
N GLY A 11 8.87 65.75 -29.88
CA GLY A 11 9.54 64.49 -30.08
C GLY A 11 10.58 64.36 -28.96
N ALA A 12 10.55 63.23 -28.26
CA ALA A 12 11.53 62.73 -27.29
C ALA A 12 11.49 63.28 -25.85
N SER A 13 11.32 62.29 -24.96
CA SER A 13 11.95 62.12 -23.64
C SER A 13 11.12 62.45 -22.40
N ALA A 14 11.15 61.47 -21.49
CA ALA A 14 10.69 61.44 -20.11
C ALA A 14 9.20 61.19 -19.86
N LEU A 15 8.83 59.91 -19.75
CA LEU A 15 7.93 59.46 -18.69
C LEU A 15 8.42 58.11 -18.16
N ALA A 16 9.38 58.18 -17.24
CA ALA A 16 9.58 57.15 -16.23
C ALA A 16 8.65 57.47 -15.06
N ILE A 17 8.27 56.42 -14.33
CA ILE A 17 7.45 56.41 -13.10
C ILE A 17 5.94 56.32 -13.40
N GLY A 18 5.45 55.07 -13.42
CA GLY A 18 4.04 54.82 -13.18
C GLY A 18 3.39 53.64 -13.90
N VAL A 19 4.05 52.48 -14.04
CA VAL A 19 3.40 51.14 -14.09
C VAL A 19 4.47 50.08 -13.78
N ALA A 20 4.74 49.77 -12.51
CA ALA A 20 5.59 48.64 -12.11
C ALA A 20 5.29 48.12 -10.69
N ILE A 21 4.02 48.14 -10.29
CA ILE A 21 3.54 47.50 -9.04
C ILE A 21 2.27 46.72 -9.36
N THR A 22 2.37 45.67 -10.19
CA THR A 22 1.35 44.60 -10.26
C THR A 22 1.83 43.27 -10.87
N PHE A 23 3.12 43.10 -11.20
CA PHE A 23 3.60 41.84 -11.79
C PHE A 23 4.97 41.44 -11.22
N ALA A 24 5.04 41.19 -9.92
CA ALA A 24 6.23 40.63 -9.27
C ALA A 24 5.88 39.86 -7.97
N LEU A 25 4.94 38.91 -8.03
CA LEU A 25 4.70 37.94 -6.94
C LEU A 25 4.35 36.52 -7.44
N PHE A 26 4.76 36.14 -8.65
CA PHE A 26 4.69 34.76 -9.10
C PHE A 26 5.96 34.39 -9.86
N LYS A 27 6.94 33.83 -9.15
CA LYS A 27 7.96 32.91 -9.67
C LYS A 27 8.95 32.52 -8.56
N GLN A 28 8.61 31.46 -7.83
CA GLN A 28 9.58 30.48 -7.31
C GLN A 28 8.82 29.19 -6.99
N TYR A 29 9.50 28.05 -7.16
CA TYR A 29 9.07 26.65 -7.03
C TYR A 29 8.54 25.95 -8.30
N PRO A 30 9.26 24.92 -8.80
CA PRO A 30 8.70 23.97 -9.74
C PRO A 30 7.89 22.93 -8.96
N LEU A 31 6.57 23.07 -8.97
CA LEU A 31 5.64 22.00 -8.62
C LEU A 31 5.63 20.96 -9.76
N ARG A 32 5.83 19.69 -9.43
CA ARG A 32 5.48 18.56 -10.30
C ARG A 32 4.54 17.59 -9.55
N ALA A 33 3.44 18.15 -9.06
CA ALA A 33 2.16 17.46 -9.07
C ALA A 33 1.48 17.84 -10.39
N GLN A 34 0.96 16.87 -11.14
CA GLN A 34 0.16 17.17 -12.34
C GLN A 34 -1.19 17.76 -11.90
N LEU A 35 -1.20 19.05 -11.60
CA LEU A 35 -2.39 19.89 -11.51
C LEU A 35 -2.61 20.48 -12.91
N MET A 36 -3.73 20.19 -13.56
CA MET A 36 -4.10 20.77 -14.85
C MET A 36 -4.95 22.02 -14.64
N ASP A 37 -4.74 23.03 -15.50
CA ASP A 37 -5.77 24.02 -15.81
C ASP A 37 -6.83 23.42 -16.75
N TRP A 38 -8.00 24.05 -16.75
CA TRP A 38 -9.24 23.60 -17.37
C TRP A 38 -9.27 23.75 -18.91
N SER A 39 -8.24 23.24 -19.61
CA SER A 39 -8.22 23.23 -21.08
C SER A 39 -7.57 22.01 -21.73
N GLY A 40 -7.11 21.02 -20.95
CA GLY A 40 -6.67 19.73 -21.49
C GLY A 40 -5.45 19.77 -22.42
N LYS A 41 -4.64 20.84 -22.39
CA LYS A 41 -3.39 20.93 -23.17
C LYS A 41 -2.15 20.81 -22.29
N THR A 42 -1.21 19.98 -22.72
CA THR A 42 0.15 19.93 -22.16
C THR A 42 0.94 21.20 -22.53
N ILE A 43 1.57 21.83 -21.54
CA ILE A 43 2.45 22.99 -21.75
C ILE A 43 3.76 22.52 -22.44
N PRO A 44 4.24 23.18 -23.51
CA PRO A 44 5.48 22.78 -24.19
C PRO A 44 6.73 23.00 -23.31
N GLU A 45 7.71 22.10 -23.40
CA GLU A 45 9.00 22.22 -22.69
C GLU A 45 9.76 23.50 -23.09
N PRO A 46 10.27 24.30 -22.13
CA PRO A 46 11.24 25.34 -22.47
C PRO A 46 12.65 24.76 -22.56
N HIS A 47 13.31 25.10 -23.67
CA HIS A 47 14.68 24.76 -24.03
C HIS A 47 15.71 24.94 -22.90
N ARG A 48 16.61 23.94 -22.82
CA ARG A 48 17.60 23.63 -21.78
C ARG A 48 18.75 24.65 -21.58
N GLU A 49 18.70 25.85 -22.16
CA GLU A 49 19.85 26.76 -22.23
C GLU A 49 19.76 28.05 -21.41
N TRP A 50 18.64 28.33 -20.73
CA TRP A 50 18.47 29.57 -19.95
C TRP A 50 18.59 29.41 -18.42
N SER A 51 18.68 28.18 -17.91
CA SER A 51 18.77 27.90 -16.45
C SER A 51 20.15 28.18 -15.85
N ASN A 52 21.22 28.14 -16.64
CA ASN A 52 22.60 28.25 -16.10
C ASN A 52 23.09 29.68 -15.86
N ARG A 53 22.44 30.71 -16.41
CA ARG A 53 22.85 32.13 -16.24
C ARG A 53 22.13 32.88 -15.12
N LEU A 54 20.98 32.38 -14.65
CA LEU A 54 20.21 32.98 -13.55
C LEU A 54 20.55 32.38 -12.18
N LEU A 55 21.12 31.17 -12.14
CA LEU A 55 21.66 30.56 -10.92
C LEU A 55 22.98 31.18 -10.46
N SER A 56 23.67 31.94 -11.32
CA SER A 56 24.94 32.62 -10.96
C SER A 56 24.76 34.04 -10.40
N LEU A 57 23.53 34.53 -10.25
CA LEU A 57 23.22 35.89 -9.78
C LEU A 57 22.37 35.92 -8.50
N LEU A 58 22.02 34.76 -7.94
CA LEU A 58 21.43 34.68 -6.60
C LEU A 58 22.57 34.75 -5.58
N PRO A 59 22.51 35.63 -4.57
CA PRO A 59 23.43 35.53 -3.44
C PRO A 59 23.25 34.14 -2.84
N SER A 60 24.36 33.41 -2.70
CA SER A 60 24.37 32.14 -1.99
C SER A 60 23.70 32.34 -0.62
N PRO A 61 22.90 31.39 -0.12
CA PRO A 61 22.49 31.44 1.29
C PRO A 61 23.76 31.60 2.12
N PRO A 62 23.73 32.30 3.27
CA PRO A 62 24.88 32.32 4.16
C PRO A 62 25.24 30.85 4.38
N VAL A 63 26.42 30.47 3.92
CA VAL A 63 27.04 29.21 4.28
C VAL A 63 27.12 29.32 5.78
N GLY A 64 26.19 28.66 6.48
CA GLY A 64 26.31 28.49 7.92
C GLY A 64 27.72 27.98 8.12
N GLU A 65 28.52 28.73 8.88
CA GLU A 65 29.87 28.30 9.22
C GLU A 65 29.78 26.81 9.56
N SER A 66 30.57 26.01 8.85
CA SER A 66 30.91 24.68 9.29
C SER A 66 31.58 24.87 10.64
N LEU A 67 30.77 24.90 11.69
CA LEU A 67 31.20 24.72 13.06
C LEU A 67 31.74 23.30 13.07
N GLN A 68 33.03 23.18 12.76
CA GLN A 68 33.79 21.95 12.95
C GLN A 68 33.48 21.50 14.37
N THR A 69 32.73 20.41 14.48
CA THR A 69 32.41 19.83 15.76
C THR A 69 33.73 19.43 16.41
N PRO A 70 33.95 19.79 17.69
CA PRO A 70 35.15 19.36 18.39
C PRO A 70 35.25 17.83 18.33
N ASP A 71 36.42 17.29 18.00
CA ASP A 71 36.80 15.89 18.19
C ASP A 71 35.84 14.84 17.59
N GLY A 72 35.49 14.95 16.30
CA GLY A 72 34.76 13.89 15.59
C GLY A 72 33.31 13.66 16.05
N LYS A 73 32.78 14.54 16.90
CA LYS A 73 31.39 14.54 17.36
C LYS A 73 30.42 14.78 16.20
N LYS A 74 29.24 14.18 16.27
CA LYS A 74 28.19 14.31 15.25
C LYS A 74 27.03 15.11 15.82
N ARG A 75 26.71 16.26 15.22
CA ARG A 75 25.53 17.06 15.54
C ARG A 75 24.33 16.49 14.78
N VAL A 76 23.24 16.21 15.48
CA VAL A 76 22.01 15.69 14.89
C VAL A 76 20.79 16.46 15.38
N MET A 77 19.74 16.44 14.57
CA MET A 77 18.41 16.88 15.00
C MET A 77 17.56 15.65 15.34
N VAL A 78 17.04 15.59 16.56
CA VAL A 78 16.27 14.44 17.04
C VAL A 78 14.81 14.83 17.20
N PHE A 79 13.92 14.07 16.57
CA PHE A 79 12.48 14.28 16.57
C PHE A 79 11.74 13.10 17.20
N MET A 80 10.51 13.32 17.65
CA MET A 80 9.58 12.23 17.96
C MET A 80 9.07 11.56 16.67
N ASN A 81 8.56 10.34 16.80
CA ASN A 81 8.07 9.52 15.69
C ASN A 81 7.12 10.30 14.76
N GLY A 82 7.40 10.33 13.46
CA GLY A 82 6.60 11.06 12.48
C GLY A 82 6.71 12.59 12.55
N GLU A 83 7.32 13.17 13.57
CA GLU A 83 7.42 14.62 13.72
C GLU A 83 8.62 15.21 12.98
N HIS A 84 8.54 16.48 12.64
CA HIS A 84 9.62 17.20 11.97
C HIS A 84 9.75 18.66 12.41
N THR A 85 8.86 19.09 13.29
CA THR A 85 8.94 20.37 14.00
C THR A 85 9.38 20.07 15.43
N GLU A 86 9.92 21.08 16.13
CA GLU A 86 10.30 20.97 17.55
C GLU A 86 11.37 19.89 17.87
N GLY A 87 12.25 19.61 16.91
CA GLY A 87 13.38 18.71 17.12
C GLY A 87 14.39 19.29 18.12
N VAL A 88 15.08 18.41 18.83
CA VAL A 88 16.15 18.76 19.78
C VAL A 88 17.50 18.58 19.10
N ASP A 89 18.33 19.62 19.13
CA ASP A 89 19.74 19.54 18.70
C ASP A 89 20.54 18.73 19.73
N VAL A 90 21.22 17.69 19.27
CA VAL A 90 22.06 16.83 20.11
C VAL A 90 23.42 16.64 19.48
N LEU A 91 24.46 16.83 20.29
CA LEU A 91 25.84 16.46 19.94
C LEU A 91 26.14 15.04 20.45
N LEU A 92 26.43 14.12 19.52
CA LEU A 92 26.76 12.73 19.79
C LEU A 92 28.27 12.52 19.78
N ASP A 93 28.79 11.88 20.82
CA ASP A 93 30.20 11.50 20.91
C ASP A 93 30.45 10.15 20.21
N PRO A 94 31.40 10.04 19.27
CA PRO A 94 31.69 8.78 18.58
C PRO A 94 32.28 7.70 19.49
N GLU A 95 32.87 8.05 20.65
CA GLU A 95 33.42 7.05 21.59
C GLU A 95 32.34 6.29 22.38
N ASN A 96 31.08 6.71 22.27
CA ASN A 96 29.92 6.09 22.92
C ASN A 96 29.42 4.79 22.23
N ASP A 97 30.33 3.91 21.83
CA ASP A 97 30.09 2.85 20.84
C ASP A 97 29.40 1.56 21.37
N ALA A 98 28.85 1.55 22.58
CA ALA A 98 28.32 0.34 23.22
C ALA A 98 26.80 0.38 23.41
N VAL A 99 26.01 0.12 22.36
CA VAL A 99 24.66 -0.50 22.31
C VAL A 99 23.52 0.05 23.24
N GLU A 100 23.79 0.96 24.17
CA GLU A 100 22.87 1.57 25.14
C GLU A 100 22.74 3.10 24.96
N ILE A 101 23.47 3.73 24.04
CA ILE A 101 23.82 5.16 24.18
C ILE A 101 23.16 6.08 23.12
N LEU A 102 22.21 5.60 22.32
CA LEU A 102 21.37 6.52 21.50
C LEU A 102 19.98 6.63 22.10
N ASP A 103 19.34 5.52 22.39
CA ASP A 103 18.05 5.49 23.06
C ASP A 103 18.12 6.00 24.51
N THR A 104 19.04 5.52 25.35
CA THR A 104 19.16 5.98 26.75
C THR A 104 19.63 7.44 26.85
N LEU A 105 20.41 7.94 25.88
CA LEU A 105 20.80 9.35 25.85
C LEU A 105 19.68 10.27 25.37
N LEU A 106 18.93 9.84 24.34
CA LEU A 106 17.95 10.69 23.68
C LEU A 106 16.57 10.60 24.33
N THR A 107 16.22 9.45 24.89
CA THR A 107 14.93 9.20 25.54
C THR A 107 14.64 10.21 26.65
N PRO A 108 15.54 10.46 27.63
CA PRO A 108 15.31 11.44 28.67
C PRO A 108 15.20 12.88 28.14
N LYS A 109 15.89 13.21 27.04
CA LYS A 109 15.89 14.56 26.45
C LYS A 109 14.56 14.93 25.82
N LEU A 110 13.88 13.95 25.21
CA LEU A 110 12.61 14.13 24.50
C LEU A 110 11.41 13.52 25.25
N GLY A 111 11.65 12.88 26.40
CA GLY A 111 10.61 12.23 27.20
C GLY A 111 9.96 11.03 26.50
N CYS A 112 10.69 10.35 25.60
CA CYS A 112 10.13 9.25 24.83
C CYS A 112 9.80 8.06 25.74
N LYS A 113 8.54 7.65 25.80
CA LYS A 113 8.10 6.52 26.62
C LYS A 113 7.10 5.68 25.85
N ARG A 114 6.77 4.51 26.39
CA ARG A 114 5.59 3.75 25.96
C ARG A 114 4.37 4.66 25.90
N VAL A 115 3.58 4.50 24.85
CA VAL A 115 2.31 5.23 24.74
C VAL A 115 1.25 4.53 25.59
N VAL A 116 1.31 3.20 25.67
CA VAL A 116 0.40 2.37 26.46
C VAL A 116 1.08 1.85 27.70
N GLU A 117 0.53 2.15 28.88
CA GLU A 117 0.97 1.58 30.14
C GLU A 117 0.57 0.10 30.23
N MET A 118 1.50 -0.76 30.65
CA MET A 118 1.27 -2.19 30.83
C MET A 118 1.85 -2.68 32.16
N PRO A 119 1.07 -3.38 33.01
CA PRO A 119 1.55 -3.84 34.32
C PRO A 119 2.73 -4.82 34.24
N ASP A 120 2.73 -5.69 33.23
CA ASP A 120 3.69 -6.81 33.11
C ASP A 120 4.86 -6.52 32.18
N ARG A 121 4.94 -5.33 31.59
CA ARG A 121 6.06 -4.94 30.72
C ARG A 121 6.90 -3.88 31.39
N ASN A 122 8.20 -3.92 31.11
CA ASN A 122 9.12 -2.91 31.60
C ASN A 122 8.67 -1.51 31.09
N PRO A 123 8.25 -0.59 31.98
CA PRO A 123 7.88 0.77 31.60
C PRO A 123 9.08 1.58 31.11
N ASP A 124 10.29 1.15 31.51
CA ASP A 124 11.57 1.76 31.15
C ASP A 124 12.20 1.10 29.91
N GLU A 125 11.44 0.33 29.12
CA GLU A 125 11.94 -0.18 27.83
C GLU A 125 12.28 1.00 26.91
N PRO A 126 13.51 1.07 26.39
CA PRO A 126 13.98 2.27 25.72
C PRO A 126 13.34 2.42 24.33
N CYS A 127 13.25 3.67 23.87
CA CYS A 127 12.72 3.97 22.55
C CYS A 127 13.66 3.50 21.43
N LYS A 128 13.08 3.13 20.29
CA LYS A 128 13.85 2.76 19.10
C LYS A 128 14.29 4.02 18.36
N VAL A 129 15.52 4.06 17.88
CA VAL A 129 16.03 5.17 17.07
C VAL A 129 16.06 4.78 15.61
N TYR A 130 15.51 5.64 14.76
CA TYR A 130 15.53 5.51 13.30
C TYR A 130 16.14 6.75 12.67
N ASN A 131 16.72 6.61 11.48
CA ASN A 131 17.07 7.76 10.66
C ASN A 131 15.92 8.21 9.76
N GLY A 132 16.14 9.30 9.03
CA GLY A 132 15.18 9.85 8.05
C GLY A 132 14.89 8.97 6.83
N MET A 133 15.42 7.75 6.79
CA MET A 133 15.16 6.74 5.75
C MET A 133 14.49 5.48 6.30
N ALA A 134 13.92 5.51 7.51
CA ALA A 134 13.31 4.35 8.17
C ALA A 134 14.29 3.20 8.48
N GLN A 135 15.60 3.46 8.55
CA GLN A 135 16.58 2.46 9.01
C GLN A 135 16.77 2.57 10.51
N ARG A 136 16.71 1.43 11.21
CA ARG A 136 17.02 1.38 12.63
C ARG A 136 18.49 1.70 12.83
N VAL A 137 18.77 2.70 13.65
CA VAL A 137 20.12 3.13 14.03
C VAL A 137 20.41 2.53 15.40
N THR A 138 21.48 1.75 15.49
CA THR A 138 21.87 1.11 16.75
C THR A 138 23.21 1.59 17.29
N LYS A 139 23.98 2.32 16.47
CA LYS A 139 25.31 2.82 16.84
C LYS A 139 25.51 4.24 16.34
N VAL A 140 26.25 5.06 17.11
CA VAL A 140 26.64 6.41 16.69
C VAL A 140 27.52 6.38 15.44
N ALA A 141 28.29 5.31 15.23
CA ALA A 141 29.07 5.10 14.01
C ALA A 141 28.23 5.12 12.72
N GLU A 142 26.96 4.68 12.78
CA GLU A 142 26.02 4.63 11.64
C GLU A 142 25.41 5.99 11.28
N VAL A 143 25.48 6.95 12.21
CA VAL A 143 24.91 8.30 12.06
C VAL A 143 25.81 9.18 11.22
N THR A 144 25.25 10.07 10.42
CA THR A 144 25.98 11.12 9.70
C THR A 144 25.83 12.47 10.39
N ASP A 145 26.85 13.33 10.29
CA ASP A 145 26.78 14.69 10.85
C ASP A 145 25.69 15.49 10.11
N GLY A 146 24.83 16.17 10.87
CA GLY A 146 23.64 16.87 10.38
C GLY A 146 22.42 15.97 10.10
N GLU A 147 22.48 14.67 10.39
CA GLU A 147 21.36 13.76 10.15
C GLU A 147 20.16 14.03 11.07
N SER A 148 18.96 13.72 10.57
CA SER A 148 17.75 13.70 11.38
C SER A 148 17.49 12.29 11.92
N LEU A 149 17.32 12.18 13.24
CA LEU A 149 16.97 10.96 13.94
C LEU A 149 15.56 11.05 14.53
N TYR A 150 14.91 9.90 14.69
CA TYR A 150 13.52 9.77 15.12
C TYR A 150 13.42 8.77 16.26
N LEU A 151 12.89 9.22 17.39
CA LEU A 151 12.57 8.37 18.53
C LEU A 151 11.18 7.77 18.38
N VAL A 152 11.12 6.44 18.39
CA VAL A 152 9.90 5.66 18.24
C VAL A 152 9.65 4.89 19.53
N PRO A 153 8.52 5.11 20.23
CA PRO A 153 8.15 4.32 21.40
C PRO A 153 8.26 2.81 21.14
N PRO A 154 8.66 2.02 22.15
CA PRO A 154 8.90 0.58 21.96
C PRO A 154 7.66 -0.17 21.47
N ASP A 155 6.46 0.28 21.86
CA ASP A 155 5.14 -0.21 21.47
C ASP A 155 4.55 0.43 20.20
N ARG A 156 5.35 1.22 19.46
CA ARG A 156 4.92 1.88 18.21
C ARG A 156 5.82 1.56 17.03
N LEU A 157 5.31 1.76 15.82
CA LEU A 157 6.05 1.58 14.57
C LEU A 157 6.54 2.92 14.03
N PHE A 158 7.63 2.89 13.25
CA PHE A 158 8.15 4.09 12.59
C PHE A 158 7.11 4.66 11.61
N VAL A 159 6.85 5.95 11.72
CA VAL A 159 6.01 6.71 10.81
C VAL A 159 6.89 7.71 10.07
N TRP A 160 6.79 7.73 8.74
CA TRP A 160 7.52 8.69 7.92
C TRP A 160 7.12 10.14 8.29
N PRO A 161 8.10 11.06 8.40
CA PRO A 161 7.83 12.46 8.69
C PRO A 161 7.38 13.23 7.44
N THR A 162 6.33 14.04 7.60
CA THR A 162 5.79 14.92 6.55
C THR A 162 6.42 16.30 6.63
N VAL A 163 7.68 16.46 6.20
CA VAL A 163 8.43 17.73 6.38
C VAL A 163 7.87 18.89 5.56
N LYS A 164 7.63 18.67 4.27
CA LYS A 164 6.99 19.62 3.37
C LYS A 164 6.49 18.91 2.13
N VAL A 165 5.41 19.41 1.54
CA VAL A 165 4.92 18.92 0.25
C VAL A 165 6.01 19.07 -0.83
N GLY A 166 6.14 18.06 -1.69
CA GLY A 166 7.13 17.98 -2.75
C GLY A 166 8.54 17.58 -2.29
N ARG A 167 8.78 17.36 -0.98
CA ARG A 167 10.06 16.80 -0.52
C ARG A 167 10.23 15.39 -1.05
N ARG A 168 11.38 15.11 -1.68
CA ARG A 168 11.79 13.76 -2.10
C ARG A 168 12.93 13.22 -1.23
N VAL A 169 12.84 11.97 -0.83
CA VAL A 169 13.88 11.24 -0.10
C VAL A 169 14.22 9.96 -0.87
N VAL A 170 15.49 9.79 -1.23
CA VAL A 170 15.99 8.55 -1.85
C VAL A 170 16.18 7.51 -0.76
N VAL A 171 15.70 6.29 -0.98
CA VAL A 171 15.73 5.18 -0.02
C VAL A 171 16.56 4.04 -0.62
N PRO A 172 17.91 4.09 -0.53
CA PRO A 172 18.80 3.23 -1.32
C PRO A 172 18.76 1.74 -0.93
N HIS A 173 18.34 1.42 0.29
CA HIS A 173 18.23 0.04 0.78
C HIS A 173 16.92 -0.64 0.32
N VAL A 174 15.94 0.11 -0.19
CA VAL A 174 14.71 -0.44 -0.77
C VAL A 174 14.83 -0.39 -2.28
N LYS A 175 14.94 -1.57 -2.91
CA LYS A 175 15.15 -1.70 -4.35
C LYS A 175 13.97 -2.39 -5.04
N GLY A 176 13.61 -1.87 -6.21
CA GLY A 176 12.70 -2.53 -7.15
C GLY A 176 13.37 -3.70 -7.89
N LYS A 177 12.61 -4.43 -8.70
CA LYS A 177 13.12 -5.56 -9.52
C LYS A 177 14.27 -5.18 -10.47
N ARG A 178 14.36 -3.90 -10.85
CA ARG A 178 15.43 -3.32 -11.69
C ARG A 178 16.60 -2.71 -10.89
N GLY A 179 16.65 -2.92 -9.58
CA GLY A 179 17.77 -2.50 -8.73
C GLY A 179 17.87 -1.00 -8.43
N ALA A 180 17.06 -0.16 -9.08
CA ALA A 180 16.98 1.27 -8.79
C ALA A 180 16.52 1.53 -7.36
N ALA A 181 17.12 2.56 -6.74
CA ALA A 181 16.67 3.06 -5.46
C ALA A 181 15.27 3.66 -5.60
N MET A 182 14.46 3.45 -4.58
CA MET A 182 13.14 4.04 -4.48
C MET A 182 13.24 5.50 -4.01
N GLU A 183 12.27 6.34 -4.40
CA GLU A 183 12.11 7.68 -3.83
C GLU A 183 10.74 7.83 -3.18
N VAL A 184 10.70 8.47 -2.02
CA VAL A 184 9.47 8.82 -1.31
C VAL A 184 9.25 10.32 -1.46
N GLU A 185 8.14 10.71 -2.08
CA GLU A 185 7.74 12.11 -2.24
C GLU A 185 6.53 12.43 -1.37
N THR A 186 6.62 13.47 -0.53
CA THR A 186 5.49 13.93 0.27
C THR A 186 4.45 14.64 -0.60
N LEU A 187 3.22 14.12 -0.65
CA LEU A 187 2.09 14.73 -1.38
C LEU A 187 1.20 15.56 -0.45
N SER A 188 1.01 15.11 0.80
CA SER A 188 0.24 15.84 1.80
C SER A 188 0.80 15.61 3.20
N LEU A 189 0.57 16.60 4.08
CA LEU A 189 0.90 16.54 5.49
C LEU A 189 -0.22 15.89 6.31
N SER A 190 -1.48 16.12 5.92
CA SER A 190 -2.68 15.53 6.52
C SER A 190 -3.72 15.21 5.42
N PRO A 191 -4.09 13.94 5.22
CA PRO A 191 -3.42 12.76 5.78
C PRO A 191 -1.95 12.70 5.37
N ARG A 192 -1.15 11.94 6.12
CA ARG A 192 0.24 11.66 5.74
C ARG A 192 0.23 10.82 4.47
N LEU A 193 0.49 11.46 3.33
CA LEU A 193 0.39 10.85 2.01
C LEU A 193 1.70 11.02 1.24
N TYR A 194 2.16 9.92 0.66
CA TYR A 194 3.41 9.86 -0.10
C TYR A 194 3.20 9.21 -1.45
N MET A 195 3.88 9.71 -2.47
CA MET A 195 4.10 9.01 -3.73
C MET A 195 5.37 8.17 -3.61
N LEU A 196 5.30 6.91 -4.04
CA LEU A 196 6.42 5.98 -4.07
C LEU A 196 6.91 5.81 -5.51
N HIS A 197 8.00 6.48 -5.84
CA HIS A 197 8.64 6.37 -7.16
C HIS A 197 9.54 5.13 -7.21
N ASN A 198 9.49 4.39 -8.31
CA ASN A 198 10.23 3.14 -8.52
C ASN A 198 9.85 2.00 -7.54
N PHE A 199 8.70 2.08 -6.87
CA PHE A 199 8.25 1.01 -5.98
C PHE A 199 7.74 -0.21 -6.73
N VAL A 200 6.95 -0.03 -7.79
CA VAL A 200 6.46 -1.09 -8.69
C VAL A 200 6.81 -0.69 -10.11
N ASN A 201 6.91 -1.65 -11.03
CA ASN A 201 7.17 -1.37 -12.43
C ASN A 201 6.15 -2.05 -13.34
N GLU A 202 6.14 -1.70 -14.62
CA GLU A 202 5.18 -2.22 -15.61
C GLU A 202 5.19 -3.76 -15.72
N GLU A 203 6.35 -4.42 -15.61
CA GLU A 203 6.41 -5.90 -15.63
C GLU A 203 5.72 -6.50 -14.41
N GLU A 204 5.99 -5.98 -13.21
CA GLU A 204 5.33 -6.40 -11.98
C GLU A 204 3.82 -6.11 -12.05
N SER A 205 3.43 -4.95 -12.59
CA SER A 205 2.02 -4.58 -12.78
C SER A 205 1.29 -5.54 -13.72
N ASN A 206 1.86 -5.83 -14.88
CA ASN A 206 1.28 -6.74 -15.87
C ASN A 206 1.21 -8.18 -15.33
N GLN A 207 2.23 -8.61 -14.59
CA GLN A 207 2.25 -9.93 -13.95
C GLN A 207 1.14 -10.07 -12.91
N ILE A 208 0.90 -9.05 -12.07
CA ILE A 208 -0.20 -9.04 -11.10
C ILE A 208 -1.57 -9.14 -11.80
N ILE A 209 -1.78 -8.34 -12.85
CA ILE A 209 -3.04 -8.38 -13.62
C ILE A 209 -3.25 -9.77 -14.21
N LYS A 210 -2.22 -10.36 -14.82
CA LYS A 210 -2.26 -11.70 -15.39
C LYS A 210 -2.62 -12.75 -14.34
N GLU A 211 -1.94 -12.75 -13.20
CA GLU A 211 -2.21 -13.68 -12.09
C GLU A 211 -3.66 -13.55 -11.57
N ALA A 212 -4.18 -12.33 -11.47
CA ALA A 212 -5.56 -12.10 -11.05
C ALA A 212 -6.60 -12.62 -12.07
N LEU A 213 -6.30 -12.53 -13.37
CA LEU A 213 -7.17 -13.02 -14.45
C LEU A 213 -7.12 -14.55 -14.60
N GLU A 214 -5.96 -15.16 -14.35
CA GLU A 214 -5.76 -16.61 -14.45
C GLU A 214 -6.13 -17.37 -13.17
N MET A 215 -6.45 -16.66 -12.09
CA MET A 215 -6.84 -17.25 -10.81
C MET A 215 -8.13 -18.08 -10.96
N SER A 216 -8.03 -19.39 -10.72
CA SER A 216 -9.15 -20.33 -10.82
C SER A 216 -9.83 -20.62 -9.47
N ASP A 217 -9.17 -20.32 -8.35
CA ASP A 217 -9.70 -20.56 -7.01
C ASP A 217 -10.89 -19.62 -6.71
N ASP A 218 -12.08 -20.18 -6.47
CA ASP A 218 -13.31 -19.43 -6.22
C ASP A 218 -13.22 -18.48 -5.01
N ASP A 219 -12.37 -18.77 -4.04
CA ASP A 219 -12.18 -17.93 -2.87
C ASP A 219 -11.35 -16.68 -3.17
N PHE A 220 -10.44 -16.77 -4.14
CA PHE A 220 -9.45 -15.73 -4.43
C PHE A 220 -9.55 -15.09 -5.81
N LYS A 221 -10.28 -15.69 -6.74
CA LYS A 221 -10.46 -15.18 -8.10
C LYS A 221 -11.26 -13.89 -8.14
N LEU A 222 -11.17 -13.20 -9.28
CA LEU A 222 -11.85 -11.95 -9.53
C LEU A 222 -13.37 -12.12 -9.43
N LYS A 223 -13.99 -11.45 -8.46
CA LYS A 223 -15.44 -11.45 -8.23
C LYS A 223 -15.93 -10.07 -7.78
N ARG A 224 -17.23 -9.81 -7.91
CA ARG A 224 -17.84 -8.56 -7.41
C ARG A 224 -17.54 -8.41 -5.92
N SER A 225 -17.10 -7.22 -5.52
CA SER A 225 -16.72 -6.96 -4.13
C SER A 225 -17.95 -6.90 -3.20
N SER A 226 -17.80 -7.41 -1.98
CA SER A 226 -18.76 -7.24 -0.87
C SER A 226 -18.22 -6.27 0.18
N THR A 227 -19.09 -5.66 0.99
CA THR A 227 -18.73 -4.84 2.15
C THR A 227 -19.12 -5.58 3.43
N GLY A 228 -18.15 -5.94 4.29
CA GLY A 228 -18.41 -6.45 5.65
C GLY A 228 -18.49 -7.98 5.81
N THR A 229 -18.27 -8.43 7.05
CA THR A 229 -18.09 -9.83 7.53
C THR A 229 -19.38 -10.62 7.78
N LYS A 230 -20.56 -10.11 7.40
CA LYS A 230 -21.83 -10.84 7.51
C LYS A 230 -22.65 -10.70 6.23
N GLU A 231 -22.92 -11.85 5.62
CA GLU A 231 -23.75 -12.09 4.43
C GLU A 231 -23.30 -11.46 3.11
N LYS A 232 -23.21 -12.31 2.06
CA LYS A 232 -22.84 -12.00 0.67
C LYS A 232 -23.91 -11.11 -0.01
N SER A 233 -24.12 -9.89 0.48
CA SER A 233 -24.85 -8.87 -0.27
C SER A 233 -23.89 -8.15 -1.22
N ILE A 234 -24.27 -8.03 -2.49
CA ILE A 234 -23.51 -7.26 -3.48
C ILE A 234 -23.47 -5.81 -3.00
N ALA A 235 -22.30 -5.24 -2.77
CA ALA A 235 -22.18 -3.88 -2.27
C ALA A 235 -22.67 -2.88 -3.33
N GLN A 236 -23.69 -2.09 -2.99
CA GLN A 236 -24.18 -1.03 -3.89
C GLN A 236 -23.18 0.14 -4.03
N THR A 237 -22.32 0.34 -3.02
CA THR A 237 -21.38 1.46 -2.92
C THR A 237 -19.92 1.08 -3.18
N ARG A 238 -19.63 -0.23 -3.33
CA ARG A 238 -18.36 -0.77 -3.83
C ARG A 238 -18.63 -1.56 -5.09
N THR A 239 -18.48 -0.92 -6.22
CA THR A 239 -18.92 -1.50 -7.49
C THR A 239 -17.77 -2.12 -8.31
N SER A 240 -16.58 -2.24 -7.70
CA SER A 240 -15.42 -2.94 -8.23
C SER A 240 -15.57 -4.47 -8.23
N GLU A 241 -14.67 -5.12 -8.96
CA GLU A 241 -14.34 -6.53 -8.77
C GLU A 241 -13.00 -6.64 -8.04
N ASN A 242 -12.81 -7.68 -7.23
CA ASN A 242 -11.56 -7.93 -6.53
C ASN A 242 -11.11 -9.40 -6.55
N ALA A 243 -9.80 -9.59 -6.51
CA ALA A 243 -9.10 -10.85 -6.37
C ALA A 243 -8.05 -10.70 -5.26
N PHE A 244 -7.56 -11.81 -4.71
CA PHE A 244 -6.50 -11.79 -3.70
C PHE A 244 -5.35 -12.70 -4.12
N ILE A 245 -4.16 -12.12 -4.27
CA ILE A 245 -2.93 -12.85 -4.56
C ILE A 245 -2.12 -12.93 -3.25
N THR A 246 -2.03 -14.13 -2.67
CA THR A 246 -1.46 -14.32 -1.34
C THR A 246 0.02 -14.73 -1.36
N ALA A 247 0.41 -15.54 -2.34
CA ALA A 247 1.66 -16.30 -2.30
C ALA A 247 2.54 -16.22 -3.57
N SER A 248 2.20 -15.41 -4.57
CA SER A 248 3.05 -15.29 -5.76
C SER A 248 4.39 -14.61 -5.44
N GLU A 249 5.43 -14.93 -6.21
CA GLU A 249 6.76 -14.34 -6.04
C GLU A 249 6.71 -12.81 -6.12
N THR A 250 5.95 -12.28 -7.09
CA THR A 250 5.73 -10.84 -7.28
C THR A 250 5.05 -10.21 -6.06
N ALA A 251 3.97 -10.82 -5.56
CA ALA A 251 3.25 -10.32 -4.38
C ALA A 251 4.13 -10.34 -3.12
N ILE A 252 4.87 -11.42 -2.88
CA ILE A 252 5.82 -11.53 -1.76
C ILE A 252 6.95 -10.50 -1.88
N GLY A 253 7.47 -10.28 -3.10
CA GLY A 253 8.49 -9.27 -3.38
C GLY A 253 8.02 -7.86 -3.02
N LEU A 254 6.80 -7.49 -3.42
CA LEU A 254 6.18 -6.20 -3.08
C LEU A 254 5.93 -6.07 -1.58
N LYS A 255 5.44 -7.12 -0.91
CA LYS A 255 5.26 -7.15 0.55
C LYS A 255 6.58 -6.93 1.29
N LYS A 256 7.65 -7.63 0.91
CA LYS A 256 8.99 -7.41 1.51
C LYS A 256 9.49 -5.97 1.28
N ARG A 257 9.25 -5.41 0.10
CA ARG A 257 9.66 -4.05 -0.27
C ARG A 257 9.01 -2.99 0.60
N ILE A 258 7.70 -3.09 0.85
CA ILE A 258 7.01 -2.14 1.74
C ILE A 258 7.39 -2.32 3.21
N PHE A 259 7.64 -3.55 3.68
CA PHE A 259 8.13 -3.74 5.06
C PHE A 259 9.50 -3.07 5.25
N ALA A 260 10.42 -3.22 4.29
CA ALA A 260 11.69 -2.52 4.32
C ALA A 260 11.52 -0.99 4.32
N LEU A 261 10.59 -0.46 3.51
CA LEU A 261 10.25 0.96 3.48
C LEU A 261 9.68 1.47 4.81
N LEU A 262 8.94 0.65 5.54
CA LEU A 262 8.36 0.99 6.84
C LEU A 262 9.34 0.76 8.01
N GLY A 263 10.59 0.37 7.73
CA GLY A 263 11.58 0.05 8.77
C GLY A 263 11.28 -1.24 9.53
N MET A 264 10.53 -2.16 8.91
CA MET A 264 10.03 -3.39 9.52
C MET A 264 10.69 -4.63 8.93
N LYS A 265 10.89 -5.65 9.77
CA LYS A 265 11.21 -7.01 9.29
C LYS A 265 9.95 -7.64 8.71
N TYR A 266 10.07 -8.24 7.52
CA TYR A 266 8.94 -8.93 6.88
C TYR A 266 8.41 -10.09 7.74
N VAL A 267 7.11 -10.05 8.03
CA VAL A 267 6.34 -11.13 8.65
C VAL A 267 5.04 -11.26 7.89
N ASP A 268 4.77 -12.41 7.29
CA ASP A 268 3.62 -12.58 6.38
C ASP A 268 2.26 -12.40 7.09
N THR A 269 2.17 -12.78 8.37
CA THR A 269 0.96 -12.58 9.19
C THR A 269 0.66 -11.12 9.52
N TRP A 270 1.56 -10.19 9.21
CA TRP A 270 1.38 -8.74 9.39
C TRP A 270 0.97 -8.04 8.09
N ALA A 271 0.72 -8.79 7.01
CA ALA A 271 0.28 -8.27 5.73
C ALA A 271 -0.92 -9.05 5.22
N ASP A 272 -1.90 -8.35 4.66
CA ASP A 272 -2.94 -9.04 3.89
C ASP A 272 -2.38 -9.66 2.60
N GLY A 273 -3.16 -10.54 1.97
CA GLY A 273 -2.94 -10.86 0.56
C GLY A 273 -3.04 -9.60 -0.28
N LEU A 274 -2.30 -9.52 -1.39
CA LEU A 274 -2.38 -8.39 -2.30
C LEU A 274 -3.79 -8.38 -2.94
N GLN A 275 -4.61 -7.39 -2.59
CA GLN A 275 -5.96 -7.27 -3.12
C GLN A 275 -5.90 -6.57 -4.48
N VAL A 276 -6.12 -7.30 -5.56
CA VAL A 276 -6.19 -6.74 -6.91
C VAL A 276 -7.62 -6.27 -7.18
N LEU A 277 -7.76 -5.09 -7.79
CA LEU A 277 -9.01 -4.38 -8.00
C LEU A 277 -9.19 -4.06 -9.48
N ARG A 278 -10.38 -4.33 -10.02
CA ARG A 278 -10.79 -3.91 -11.37
C ARG A 278 -12.00 -3.00 -11.30
N TYR A 279 -11.88 -1.81 -11.86
CA TYR A 279 -12.98 -0.85 -12.03
C TYR A 279 -13.21 -0.62 -13.52
N ASN A 280 -14.40 -1.00 -13.98
CA ASN A 280 -14.90 -0.64 -15.31
C ASN A 280 -15.48 0.78 -15.28
N VAL A 281 -15.87 1.31 -16.43
CA VAL A 281 -16.58 2.60 -16.55
C VAL A 281 -17.78 2.66 -15.57
N SER A 282 -17.97 3.84 -14.98
CA SER A 282 -18.86 4.20 -13.85
C SER A 282 -18.58 3.51 -12.52
N LYS A 283 -17.63 2.57 -12.45
CA LYS A 283 -17.33 1.89 -11.19
C LYS A 283 -16.37 2.71 -10.34
N GLY A 284 -16.63 2.70 -9.05
CA GLY A 284 -15.86 3.41 -8.03
C GLY A 284 -15.99 2.74 -6.68
N TYR A 285 -15.47 3.39 -5.66
CA TYR A 285 -15.64 2.99 -4.28
C TYR A 285 -15.85 4.23 -3.42
N ILE A 286 -16.98 4.27 -2.72
CA ILE A 286 -17.29 5.37 -1.79
C ILE A 286 -16.17 5.54 -0.76
N ASP A 287 -16.09 6.73 -0.18
CA ASP A 287 -15.07 7.03 0.80
C ASP A 287 -15.24 6.21 2.09
N HIS A 288 -14.15 5.64 2.57
CA HIS A 288 -14.10 4.70 3.68
C HIS A 288 -12.75 4.82 4.41
N TYR A 289 -12.62 4.04 5.48
CA TYR A 289 -11.36 3.81 6.17
C TYR A 289 -10.87 2.41 5.89
N ASP A 290 -9.55 2.24 5.82
CA ASP A 290 -8.94 0.92 5.69
C ASP A 290 -8.77 0.22 7.03
N TYR A 291 -8.68 0.96 8.15
CA TYR A 291 -8.70 0.38 9.48
C TYR A 291 -10.08 -0.22 9.80
N LEU A 292 -10.09 -1.19 10.70
CA LEU A 292 -11.31 -1.84 11.18
C LEU A 292 -11.87 -1.13 12.40
N ASP A 293 -13.20 -1.07 12.51
CA ASP A 293 -13.89 -0.49 13.67
C ASP A 293 -13.91 -1.46 14.87
N GLU A 294 -14.08 -0.91 16.07
CA GLU A 294 -13.92 -1.58 17.36
C GLU A 294 -15.07 -2.53 17.77
N SER A 295 -16.06 -2.80 16.89
CA SER A 295 -17.21 -3.71 17.16
C SER A 295 -17.27 -4.88 16.16
N SER A 296 -17.57 -6.14 16.47
CA SER A 296 -18.04 -6.81 17.69
C SER A 296 -17.70 -8.31 17.63
N GLY A 297 -16.95 -8.81 18.61
CA GLY A 297 -16.66 -10.22 18.84
C GLY A 297 -15.52 -10.34 19.85
N GLN A 298 -15.65 -11.21 20.86
CA GLN A 298 -14.72 -11.28 22.02
C GLN A 298 -13.29 -11.75 21.69
N ASP A 299 -12.98 -12.04 20.42
CA ASP A 299 -11.80 -12.82 20.05
C ASP A 299 -10.58 -11.98 19.64
N HIS A 300 -10.76 -10.68 19.32
CA HIS A 300 -9.65 -9.82 18.88
C HIS A 300 -9.93 -8.32 19.05
N SER A 301 -8.94 -7.59 19.55
CA SER A 301 -9.02 -6.14 19.68
C SER A 301 -8.46 -5.44 18.43
N PHE A 302 -9.29 -4.62 17.78
CA PHE A 302 -8.88 -3.73 16.69
C PHE A 302 -8.48 -2.33 17.15
N ASP A 303 -8.42 -2.12 18.48
CA ASP A 303 -7.99 -0.86 19.07
C ASP A 303 -6.46 -0.71 18.98
N SER A 304 -6.01 -0.11 17.88
CA SER A 304 -4.59 0.16 17.61
C SER A 304 -3.99 1.26 18.48
N GLY A 305 -4.84 2.07 19.14
CA GLY A 305 -4.39 3.07 20.11
C GLY A 305 -3.86 2.43 21.38
N HIS A 306 -4.30 1.20 21.68
CA HIS A 306 -3.82 0.41 22.81
C HIS A 306 -2.97 -0.78 22.31
N LEU A 307 -3.36 -2.01 22.68
CA LEU A 307 -2.62 -3.25 22.35
C LEU A 307 -3.27 -4.07 21.24
N GLY A 308 -4.38 -3.58 20.69
CA GLY A 308 -5.04 -4.21 19.56
C GLY A 308 -4.21 -4.06 18.29
N THR A 309 -4.51 -4.92 17.32
CA THR A 309 -3.87 -4.85 16.01
C THR A 309 -4.87 -4.36 14.97
N ASN A 310 -4.39 -3.57 14.03
CA ASN A 310 -5.18 -3.03 12.94
C ASN A 310 -4.26 -2.73 11.76
N ARG A 311 -4.84 -2.38 10.62
CA ARG A 311 -4.07 -1.91 9.46
C ARG A 311 -3.37 -0.61 9.83
N PHE A 312 -2.06 -0.62 9.71
CA PHE A 312 -1.16 0.49 10.05
C PHE A 312 -0.96 1.41 8.86
N ALA A 313 -0.69 0.83 7.69
CA ALA A 313 -0.41 1.56 6.47
C ALA A 313 -1.05 0.85 5.27
N THR A 314 -1.44 1.66 4.28
CA THR A 314 -1.95 1.19 3.00
C THR A 314 -1.02 1.66 1.89
N VAL A 315 -0.69 0.73 0.99
CA VAL A 315 -0.11 1.07 -0.31
C VAL A 315 -1.14 0.76 -1.40
N VAL A 316 -1.44 1.76 -2.23
CA VAL A 316 -2.25 1.58 -3.44
C VAL A 316 -1.31 1.56 -4.63
N LEU A 317 -1.25 0.43 -5.33
CA LEU A 317 -0.49 0.23 -6.57
C LEU A 317 -1.40 0.56 -7.76
N TYR A 318 -0.91 1.36 -8.69
CA TYR A 318 -1.60 1.62 -9.95
C TYR A 318 -1.00 0.73 -11.04
N LEU A 319 -1.80 -0.23 -11.53
CA LEU A 319 -1.32 -1.32 -12.39
C LEU A 319 -1.47 -1.00 -13.89
N ASN A 320 -2.23 0.03 -14.23
CA ASN A 320 -2.33 0.58 -15.58
C ASN A 320 -2.61 2.09 -15.55
N ASP A 321 -2.45 2.74 -16.70
CA ASP A 321 -2.93 4.11 -16.93
C ASP A 321 -4.45 4.11 -17.10
N VAL A 322 -5.12 5.15 -16.58
CA VAL A 322 -6.56 5.37 -16.76
C VAL A 322 -6.77 6.62 -17.60
N GLU A 323 -7.65 6.51 -18.61
CA GLU A 323 -7.91 7.57 -19.58
C GLU A 323 -8.59 8.77 -18.92
N ALA A 324 -9.70 8.56 -18.20
CA ALA A 324 -10.38 9.60 -17.44
C ALA A 324 -11.03 9.07 -16.16
N GLY A 325 -10.99 9.88 -15.09
CA GLY A 325 -11.47 9.50 -13.76
C GLY A 325 -10.54 8.49 -13.06
N GLY A 326 -11.10 7.73 -12.12
CA GLY A 326 -10.38 6.66 -11.43
C GLY A 326 -9.32 7.12 -10.42
N GLU A 327 -9.31 8.39 -10.02
CA GLU A 327 -8.40 8.91 -9.00
C GLU A 327 -8.63 8.23 -7.63
N THR A 328 -7.61 8.26 -6.76
CA THR A 328 -7.80 7.97 -5.34
C THR A 328 -7.95 9.29 -4.62
N VAL A 329 -9.14 9.57 -4.08
CA VAL A 329 -9.47 10.84 -3.40
C VAL A 329 -9.42 10.66 -1.89
N PHE A 330 -8.85 11.61 -1.17
CA PHE A 330 -8.89 11.73 0.28
C PHE A 330 -9.90 12.81 0.63
N THR A 331 -11.10 12.41 1.04
CA THR A 331 -12.26 13.33 1.11
C THR A 331 -12.18 14.36 2.23
N LEU A 332 -11.29 14.13 3.21
CA LEU A 332 -10.94 15.07 4.27
C LEU A 332 -9.56 15.71 4.07
N GLY A 333 -8.88 15.42 2.96
CA GLY A 333 -7.57 15.97 2.62
C GLY A 333 -7.72 17.22 1.75
N ASP A 334 -7.04 18.29 2.15
CA ASP A 334 -7.05 19.55 1.41
C ASP A 334 -6.00 19.55 0.29
N ILE A 335 -6.30 20.29 -0.78
CA ILE A 335 -5.33 20.59 -1.82
C ILE A 335 -4.41 21.70 -1.28
N PRO A 336 -3.08 21.49 -1.22
CA PRO A 336 -2.16 22.54 -0.80
C PRO A 336 -2.34 23.80 -1.64
N ASP A 337 -2.58 24.95 -0.99
CA ASP A 337 -2.85 26.25 -1.61
C ASP A 337 -4.06 26.27 -2.57
N GLY A 338 -4.95 25.28 -2.49
CA GLY A 338 -6.15 25.16 -3.32
C GLY A 338 -7.36 25.93 -2.76
N PRO A 339 -8.37 26.24 -3.60
CA PRO A 339 -9.59 26.87 -3.13
C PRO A 339 -10.40 25.90 -2.26
N GLU A 340 -10.94 26.39 -1.15
CA GLU A 340 -11.91 25.66 -0.34
C GLU A 340 -13.30 25.83 -0.98
N ILE A 341 -13.75 24.78 -1.67
CA ILE A 341 -15.05 24.77 -2.38
C ILE A 341 -15.97 23.79 -1.67
N ASP A 342 -17.18 24.25 -1.34
CA ASP A 342 -18.22 23.37 -0.79
C ASP A 342 -18.62 22.28 -1.80
N VAL A 343 -19.03 21.11 -1.30
CA VAL A 343 -19.36 19.98 -2.17
C VAL A 343 -20.57 20.26 -3.08
N ASP A 344 -21.57 21.01 -2.61
CA ASP A 344 -22.76 21.32 -3.41
C ASP A 344 -22.41 22.33 -4.51
N GLU A 345 -21.57 23.31 -4.20
CA GLU A 345 -21.01 24.23 -5.19
C GLU A 345 -20.15 23.48 -6.22
N ALA A 346 -19.30 22.55 -5.77
CA ALA A 346 -18.48 21.73 -6.66
C ALA A 346 -19.33 20.88 -7.61
N ILE A 347 -20.45 20.33 -7.14
CA ILE A 347 -21.41 19.61 -7.99
C ILE A 347 -22.04 20.54 -9.03
N GLU A 348 -22.43 21.76 -8.65
CA GLU A 348 -22.97 22.74 -9.58
C GLU A 348 -21.95 23.14 -10.65
N GLN A 349 -20.71 23.42 -10.25
CA GLN A 349 -19.60 23.71 -11.16
C GLN A 349 -19.36 22.53 -12.12
N LEU A 350 -19.36 21.29 -11.61
CA LEU A 350 -19.21 20.08 -12.43
C LEU A 350 -20.32 19.95 -13.47
N ARG A 351 -21.58 20.20 -13.08
CA ARG A 351 -22.75 20.16 -13.99
C ARG A 351 -22.71 21.23 -15.08
N ASN A 352 -22.09 22.37 -14.80
CA ASN A 352 -21.95 23.49 -15.71
C ASN A 352 -20.64 23.43 -16.54
N SER A 353 -19.83 22.38 -16.37
CA SER A 353 -18.57 22.19 -17.08
C SER A 353 -18.71 21.30 -18.32
N GLU A 354 -17.65 21.26 -19.15
CA GLU A 354 -17.54 20.31 -20.26
C GLU A 354 -17.49 18.84 -19.79
N GLU A 355 -17.07 18.57 -18.53
CA GLU A 355 -17.04 17.21 -17.97
C GLU A 355 -18.45 16.64 -17.75
N ALA A 356 -19.51 17.47 -17.69
CA ALA A 356 -20.88 17.00 -17.52
C ALA A 356 -21.31 16.01 -18.63
N ALA A 357 -20.85 16.25 -19.86
CA ALA A 357 -21.10 15.35 -20.99
C ALA A 357 -20.34 14.01 -20.83
N VAL A 358 -19.13 14.05 -20.27
CA VAL A 358 -18.31 12.86 -20.00
C VAL A 358 -18.95 11.99 -18.93
N LEU A 359 -19.44 12.60 -17.84
CA LEU A 359 -20.18 11.88 -16.79
C LEU A 359 -21.44 11.20 -17.33
N ALA A 360 -22.22 11.92 -18.14
CA ALA A 360 -23.40 11.38 -18.78
C ALA A 360 -23.06 10.21 -19.72
N ALA A 361 -22.01 10.34 -20.53
CA ALA A 361 -21.52 9.28 -21.41
C ALA A 361 -21.01 8.05 -20.64
N ALA A 362 -20.40 8.26 -19.47
CA ALA A 362 -19.99 7.19 -18.57
C ALA A 362 -21.18 6.53 -17.83
N GLY A 363 -22.39 7.09 -17.92
CA GLY A 363 -23.57 6.60 -17.22
C GLY A 363 -23.63 6.97 -15.74
N VAL A 364 -22.99 8.07 -15.33
CA VAL A 364 -23.09 8.62 -13.97
C VAL A 364 -24.38 9.43 -13.87
N GLU A 365 -25.29 9.00 -12.98
CA GLU A 365 -26.59 9.66 -12.79
C GLU A 365 -26.46 10.94 -11.94
N LYS A 366 -27.27 11.96 -12.23
CA LYS A 366 -27.34 13.19 -11.41
C LYS A 366 -27.91 12.87 -10.03
N GLY A 367 -27.28 13.41 -8.99
CA GLY A 367 -27.64 13.17 -7.58
C GLY A 367 -27.11 11.84 -7.03
N SER A 368 -26.38 11.05 -7.82
CA SER A 368 -25.76 9.81 -7.38
C SER A 368 -24.56 10.07 -6.46
N TRP A 369 -24.15 9.05 -5.70
CA TRP A 369 -22.92 9.14 -4.91
C TRP A 369 -21.68 9.21 -5.82
N GLU A 370 -21.75 8.65 -7.04
CA GLU A 370 -20.70 8.75 -8.06
C GLU A 370 -20.50 10.19 -8.53
N GLU A 371 -21.56 10.95 -8.80
CA GLU A 371 -21.48 12.39 -9.14
C GLU A 371 -20.85 13.17 -7.98
N ARG A 372 -21.36 12.96 -6.76
CA ARG A 372 -20.84 13.61 -5.55
C ARG A 372 -19.36 13.30 -5.33
N LEU A 373 -18.96 12.04 -5.48
CA LEU A 373 -17.56 11.64 -5.32
C LEU A 373 -16.70 12.27 -6.42
N THR A 374 -17.17 12.29 -7.66
CA THR A 374 -16.44 12.94 -8.77
C THR A 374 -16.19 14.41 -8.49
N ALA A 375 -17.17 15.14 -7.95
CA ALA A 375 -16.99 16.53 -7.52
C ALA A 375 -15.88 16.66 -6.45
N LEU A 376 -15.89 15.79 -5.43
CA LEU A 376 -14.83 15.75 -4.42
C LEU A 376 -13.46 15.42 -5.02
N CYS A 377 -13.39 14.57 -6.05
CA CYS A 377 -12.14 14.25 -6.74
C CYS A 377 -11.53 15.45 -7.49
N ARG A 378 -12.32 16.50 -7.74
CA ARG A 378 -11.86 17.74 -8.37
C ARG A 378 -11.48 18.82 -7.35
N THR A 379 -12.05 18.77 -6.15
CA THR A 379 -11.91 19.83 -5.14
C THR A 379 -11.13 19.42 -3.88
N ARG A 380 -10.88 18.12 -3.70
CA ARG A 380 -10.09 17.56 -2.59
C ARG A 380 -8.81 16.93 -3.08
N LEU A 381 -7.92 16.60 -2.14
CA LEU A 381 -6.68 15.90 -2.42
C LEU A 381 -6.96 14.58 -3.15
N ALA A 382 -6.55 14.49 -4.41
CA ALA A 382 -6.74 13.31 -5.24
C ALA A 382 -5.46 12.94 -5.98
N VAL A 383 -5.23 11.64 -6.14
CA VAL A 383 -4.06 11.10 -6.87
C VAL A 383 -4.52 10.35 -8.10
N LYS A 384 -4.04 10.80 -9.27
CA LYS A 384 -4.34 10.17 -10.55
C LYS A 384 -3.60 8.83 -10.70
N PRO A 385 -4.27 7.75 -11.15
CA PRO A 385 -3.61 6.50 -11.43
C PRO A 385 -2.65 6.62 -12.62
N LYS A 386 -1.40 6.21 -12.41
CA LYS A 386 -0.37 6.08 -13.43
C LYS A 386 0.30 4.74 -13.30
N GLN A 387 0.39 3.95 -14.37
CA GLN A 387 0.99 2.63 -14.32
C GLN A 387 2.39 2.66 -13.69
N GLY A 388 2.67 1.73 -12.78
CA GLY A 388 3.97 1.63 -12.12
C GLY A 388 4.16 2.63 -10.98
N SER A 389 3.21 3.53 -10.74
CA SER A 389 3.22 4.39 -9.55
C SER A 389 2.48 3.74 -8.38
N ALA A 390 2.80 4.18 -7.17
CA ALA A 390 2.12 3.74 -5.96
C ALA A 390 2.06 4.89 -4.96
N ILE A 391 1.01 4.90 -4.13
CA ILE A 391 0.93 5.82 -2.99
C ILE A 391 0.97 5.05 -1.68
N LEU A 392 1.55 5.67 -0.65
CA LEU A 392 1.56 5.22 0.74
C LEU A 392 0.83 6.25 1.59
N PHE A 393 -0.12 5.79 2.40
CA PHE A 393 -0.71 6.57 3.47
C PHE A 393 -0.86 5.74 4.74
N TYR A 394 -0.93 6.44 5.86
CA TYR A 394 -1.10 5.83 7.18
C TYR A 394 -2.56 5.80 7.58
N ASN A 395 -2.94 4.72 8.24
CA ASN A 395 -4.25 4.55 8.88
C ASN A 395 -4.20 4.88 10.37
N GLN A 396 -3.00 5.16 10.89
CA GLN A 396 -2.73 5.47 12.29
C GLN A 396 -1.80 6.68 12.36
N VAL A 397 -2.04 7.58 13.30
CA VAL A 397 -1.09 8.64 13.66
C VAL A 397 0.05 8.03 14.51
N PRO A 398 1.18 8.73 14.72
CA PRO A 398 2.37 8.14 15.37
C PRO A 398 2.16 7.54 16.78
N ASP A 399 1.10 7.95 17.49
CA ASP A 399 0.71 7.42 18.80
C ASP A 399 -0.14 6.14 18.74
N GLY A 400 -0.43 5.62 17.54
CA GLY A 400 -1.20 4.40 17.30
C GLY A 400 -2.71 4.62 17.13
N LYS A 401 -3.24 5.82 17.45
CA LYS A 401 -4.65 6.12 17.22
C LYS A 401 -4.97 6.15 15.74
N ARG A 402 -6.22 5.83 15.40
CA ARG A 402 -6.73 5.84 14.03
C ARG A 402 -6.64 7.24 13.43
N ASP A 403 -6.08 7.34 12.22
CA ASP A 403 -5.98 8.61 11.48
C ASP A 403 -7.27 8.87 10.72
N ARG A 404 -8.10 9.80 11.21
CA ARG A 404 -9.37 10.15 10.54
C ARG A 404 -9.14 10.88 9.22
N ALA A 405 -8.00 11.52 9.01
CA ALA A 405 -7.72 12.20 7.75
C ALA A 405 -7.49 11.20 6.60
N SER A 406 -7.24 9.92 6.91
CA SER A 406 -7.01 8.87 5.90
C SER A 406 -8.27 8.40 5.16
N ARG A 407 -9.43 9.02 5.44
CA ARG A 407 -10.69 8.72 4.75
C ARG A 407 -10.54 8.94 3.26
N HIS A 408 -10.70 7.87 2.48
CA HIS A 408 -10.40 7.89 1.06
C HIS A 408 -11.36 7.03 0.25
N GLY A 409 -11.47 7.32 -1.04
CA GLY A 409 -12.31 6.59 -1.99
C GLY A 409 -11.63 6.43 -3.35
N ALA A 410 -12.27 5.64 -4.22
CA ALA A 410 -11.87 5.52 -5.62
C ALA A 410 -12.92 6.22 -6.49
N CYS A 411 -12.52 7.30 -7.15
CA CYS A 411 -13.36 8.06 -8.05
C CYS A 411 -13.89 7.16 -9.18
N PRO A 412 -15.11 7.41 -9.68
CA PRO A 412 -15.63 6.69 -10.83
C PRO A 412 -14.67 6.72 -12.01
N VAL A 413 -14.49 5.59 -12.69
CA VAL A 413 -13.79 5.57 -13.98
C VAL A 413 -14.73 6.15 -15.03
N LEU A 414 -14.32 7.22 -15.69
CA LEU A 414 -15.13 7.92 -16.70
C LEU A 414 -14.81 7.45 -18.12
N ALA A 415 -13.56 7.04 -18.37
CA ALA A 415 -13.14 6.40 -19.61
C ALA A 415 -12.02 5.37 -19.35
N GLY A 416 -12.01 4.30 -20.15
CA GLY A 416 -11.07 3.19 -20.01
C GLY A 416 -11.42 2.22 -18.86
N GLN A 417 -10.39 1.70 -18.20
CA GLN A 417 -10.49 0.73 -17.11
C GLN A 417 -9.38 0.99 -16.10
N LYS A 418 -9.65 0.86 -14.80
CA LYS A 418 -8.64 0.96 -13.75
C LYS A 418 -8.35 -0.41 -13.17
N TRP A 419 -7.07 -0.77 -13.18
CA TRP A 419 -6.49 -1.84 -12.38
C TRP A 419 -5.63 -1.23 -11.28
N ALA A 420 -5.92 -1.61 -10.05
CA ALA A 420 -5.15 -1.22 -8.89
C ALA A 420 -4.90 -2.44 -7.99
N ALA A 421 -4.01 -2.31 -7.02
CA ALA A 421 -3.93 -3.27 -5.94
C ALA A 421 -3.67 -2.60 -4.60
N ASN A 422 -4.37 -3.06 -3.57
CA ASN A 422 -4.16 -2.63 -2.20
C ASN A 422 -3.22 -3.61 -1.50
N LEU A 423 -2.20 -3.07 -0.84
CA LEU A 423 -1.32 -3.80 0.06
C LEU A 423 -1.46 -3.18 1.45
N TRP A 424 -2.06 -3.94 2.36
CA TRP A 424 -2.24 -3.52 3.74
C TRP A 424 -1.18 -4.14 4.65
N VAL A 425 -0.48 -3.28 5.39
CA VAL A 425 0.45 -3.66 6.45
C VAL A 425 -0.20 -3.36 7.80
N TRP A 426 -0.14 -4.31 8.72
CA TRP A 426 -0.70 -4.23 10.06
C TRP A 426 0.35 -3.79 11.08
N ASN A 427 -0.09 -3.17 12.18
CA ASN A 427 0.78 -2.81 13.32
C ASN A 427 1.14 -4.01 14.22
N GLY A 428 0.62 -5.19 13.88
CA GLY A 428 0.75 -6.43 14.62
C GLY A 428 0.24 -7.61 13.79
N PRO A 429 0.20 -8.83 14.36
CA PRO A 429 -0.45 -9.96 13.73
C PRO A 429 -1.90 -9.65 13.37
N ARG A 430 -2.34 -10.09 12.19
CA ARG A 430 -3.73 -9.96 11.74
C ARG A 430 -4.69 -10.77 12.59
N TYR A 431 -5.97 -10.41 12.54
CA TYR A 431 -7.07 -11.23 13.06
C TYR A 431 -6.93 -12.70 12.65
N GLY A 432 -7.07 -13.62 13.61
CA GLY A 432 -6.81 -15.05 13.43
C GLY A 432 -5.39 -15.49 13.77
N TYR A 433 -4.48 -14.56 14.09
CA TYR A 433 -3.12 -14.83 14.54
C TYR A 433 -2.84 -14.02 15.82
N THR A 434 -2.33 -14.63 16.89
CA THR A 434 -2.60 -14.08 18.23
C THR A 434 -1.46 -13.31 18.92
N GLU A 435 -0.15 -13.58 18.74
CA GLU A 435 0.97 -12.80 19.35
C GLU A 435 2.30 -12.92 18.57
N LEU A 436 3.37 -12.21 18.97
CA LEU A 436 4.76 -12.48 18.57
C LEU A 436 5.56 -13.03 19.77
N ASP A 437 6.41 -14.05 19.58
CA ASP A 437 7.37 -14.49 20.59
C ASP A 437 8.61 -13.58 20.64
N ASP A 438 9.51 -13.86 21.58
CA ASP A 438 10.78 -13.15 21.81
C ASP A 438 11.71 -13.15 20.57
N HIS A 439 11.41 -13.95 19.54
CA HIS A 439 12.15 -14.02 18.28
C HIS A 439 11.41 -13.31 17.12
N GLY A 440 10.30 -12.63 17.43
CA GLY A 440 9.45 -11.95 16.47
C GLY A 440 8.66 -12.91 15.57
N ARG A 441 8.45 -14.16 16.00
CA ARG A 441 7.61 -15.14 15.28
C ARG A 441 6.20 -15.07 15.81
N THR A 442 5.21 -15.16 14.94
CA THR A 442 3.83 -15.20 15.39
C THR A 442 3.56 -16.47 16.20
N VAL A 443 3.10 -16.31 17.44
CA VAL A 443 2.76 -17.40 18.38
C VAL A 443 1.34 -17.23 18.89
N GLU A 444 0.76 -18.30 19.41
CA GLU A 444 -0.56 -18.21 20.01
C GLU A 444 -0.51 -17.66 21.45
N ARG A 445 -1.49 -16.82 21.80
CA ARG A 445 -1.63 -16.24 23.15
C ARG A 445 -1.77 -17.34 24.20
N LYS A 446 -0.90 -17.36 25.21
CA LYS A 446 -1.08 -18.22 26.40
C LYS A 446 -2.36 -17.80 27.13
N GLY A 447 -3.28 -18.73 27.36
CA GLY A 447 -4.43 -18.53 28.26
C GLY A 447 -5.80 -18.31 27.60
N LEU A 448 -5.91 -18.36 26.27
CA LEU A 448 -7.21 -18.56 25.61
C LEU A 448 -7.50 -20.07 25.58
N GLU A 449 -8.28 -20.56 26.54
CA GLU A 449 -8.82 -21.91 26.49
C GLU A 449 -9.73 -22.05 25.26
N GLY A 450 -9.17 -22.57 24.16
CA GLY A 450 -9.91 -22.80 22.92
C GLY A 450 -9.10 -22.69 21.63
N GLY A 451 -7.83 -22.28 21.67
CA GLY A 451 -6.95 -22.15 20.50
C GLY A 451 -6.57 -23.46 19.79
N LEU A 452 -6.13 -23.32 18.54
CA LEU A 452 -5.82 -24.37 17.56
C LEU A 452 -4.54 -25.11 17.96
N PHE A 453 -4.67 -26.25 18.66
CA PHE A 453 -3.56 -27.14 19.00
C PHE A 453 -2.90 -27.69 17.72
N LYS A 454 -1.60 -27.40 17.51
CA LYS A 454 -0.80 -27.89 16.38
C LYS A 454 -0.66 -29.41 16.42
N ILE A 455 -0.92 -30.06 15.30
CA ILE A 455 -0.87 -31.50 15.08
C ILE A 455 0.12 -31.78 13.95
N LEU A 456 1.09 -32.65 14.20
CA LEU A 456 1.83 -33.29 13.10
C LEU A 456 0.95 -34.40 12.52
N LEU A 457 0.37 -34.13 11.35
CA LEU A 457 -0.49 -35.06 10.63
C LEU A 457 0.37 -35.93 9.70
N THR A 458 0.32 -37.24 9.90
CA THR A 458 0.83 -38.22 8.94
C THR A 458 -0.33 -38.72 8.09
N ALA A 459 -0.40 -38.33 6.82
CA ALA A 459 -1.41 -38.80 5.90
C ALA A 459 -0.83 -39.95 5.06
N LYS A 460 -1.43 -41.16 5.14
CA LYS A 460 -1.08 -42.31 4.27
C LYS A 460 -2.19 -42.68 3.29
N ASN A 461 -1.88 -42.75 1.99
CA ASN A 461 -2.79 -43.30 0.98
C ASN A 461 -2.34 -44.72 0.67
N ILE A 462 -3.20 -45.70 0.94
CA ILE A 462 -2.86 -47.11 0.82
C ILE A 462 -3.13 -47.62 -0.60
N ASP A 463 -4.31 -47.31 -1.16
CA ASP A 463 -4.78 -47.97 -2.40
C ASP A 463 -5.82 -47.17 -3.21
N VAL A 464 -5.88 -45.85 -3.05
CA VAL A 464 -6.83 -45.00 -3.77
C VAL A 464 -6.13 -44.16 -4.85
N PRO A 465 -5.99 -44.67 -6.09
CA PRO A 465 -5.31 -43.95 -7.16
C PRO A 465 -6.11 -42.73 -7.62
N GLY A 466 -5.40 -41.66 -8.01
CA GLY A 466 -5.99 -40.40 -8.45
C GLY A 466 -6.59 -39.57 -7.30
N ALA A 467 -6.29 -39.91 -6.05
CA ALA A 467 -6.66 -39.11 -4.90
C ALA A 467 -5.81 -37.84 -4.84
N ALA A 468 -6.45 -36.73 -4.46
CA ALA A 468 -5.80 -35.48 -4.12
C ALA A 468 -6.27 -35.05 -2.72
N LEU A 469 -5.35 -34.49 -1.94
CA LEU A 469 -5.59 -34.02 -0.58
C LEU A 469 -5.88 -32.50 -0.61
N TYR A 470 -6.89 -32.09 0.14
CA TYR A 470 -7.39 -30.73 0.23
C TYR A 470 -7.49 -30.32 1.70
N TYR A 471 -7.13 -29.08 2.00
CA TYR A 471 -7.52 -28.44 3.25
C TYR A 471 -8.86 -27.75 3.01
N GLU A 472 -9.91 -28.27 3.63
CA GLU A 472 -11.31 -27.96 3.31
C GLU A 472 -11.57 -28.08 1.79
N ASN A 473 -11.72 -26.96 1.09
CA ASN A 473 -11.94 -26.92 -0.35
C ASN A 473 -10.70 -26.48 -1.14
N GLN A 474 -9.61 -26.10 -0.47
CA GLN A 474 -8.37 -25.67 -1.10
C GLN A 474 -7.49 -26.87 -1.46
N PHE A 475 -7.14 -26.98 -2.74
CA PHE A 475 -6.24 -28.04 -3.22
C PHE A 475 -4.87 -27.91 -2.57
N TRP A 476 -4.36 -29.01 -2.03
CA TRP A 476 -3.03 -29.03 -1.43
C TRP A 476 -2.03 -29.80 -2.28
N LYS A 477 -2.30 -31.08 -2.56
CA LYS A 477 -1.44 -31.90 -3.42
C LYS A 477 -2.15 -33.15 -3.92
N GLU A 478 -1.74 -33.65 -5.08
CA GLU A 478 -1.97 -35.04 -5.48
C GLU A 478 -1.35 -36.02 -4.48
N TRP A 479 -2.04 -37.13 -4.23
CA TRP A 479 -1.72 -38.08 -3.18
C TRP A 479 -1.70 -39.50 -3.74
N GLU A 480 -0.52 -39.94 -4.18
CA GLU A 480 -0.35 -41.27 -4.79
C GLU A 480 -0.44 -42.41 -3.75
N PRO A 481 -0.99 -43.58 -4.12
CA PRO A 481 -0.95 -44.78 -3.28
C PRO A 481 0.48 -45.18 -2.91
N GLY A 482 0.67 -45.61 -1.65
CA GLY A 482 1.96 -45.99 -1.09
C GLY A 482 2.81 -44.83 -0.58
N HIS A 483 2.37 -43.57 -0.75
CA HIS A 483 3.13 -42.40 -0.32
C HIS A 483 2.58 -41.79 0.98
N ASP A 484 3.48 -41.67 1.96
CA ASP A 484 3.21 -41.03 3.25
C ASP A 484 3.56 -39.54 3.19
N LEU A 485 2.68 -38.70 3.73
CA LEU A 485 2.86 -37.25 3.79
C LEU A 485 2.89 -36.80 5.25
N ARG A 486 3.90 -36.04 5.64
CA ARG A 486 3.95 -35.38 6.96
C ARG A 486 3.61 -33.91 6.80
N ILE A 487 2.55 -33.48 7.48
CA ILE A 487 1.91 -32.18 7.31
C ILE A 487 1.77 -31.53 8.68
N ASN A 488 2.11 -30.24 8.80
CA ASN A 488 1.72 -29.47 9.96
C ASN A 488 0.27 -29.04 9.78
N SER A 489 -0.61 -29.42 10.71
CA SER A 489 -2.02 -29.05 10.74
C SER A 489 -2.41 -28.60 12.15
N PHE A 490 -3.68 -28.26 12.37
CA PHE A 490 -4.17 -27.84 13.69
C PHE A 490 -5.50 -28.50 14.04
N THR A 491 -5.87 -28.53 15.32
CA THR A 491 -7.23 -28.94 15.75
C THR A 491 -8.26 -28.06 15.07
N GLY A 492 -9.43 -28.58 14.73
CA GLY A 492 -10.44 -27.87 13.95
C GLY A 492 -10.19 -27.88 12.43
N HIS A 493 -8.96 -28.14 11.96
CA HIS A 493 -8.72 -28.30 10.52
C HIS A 493 -9.49 -29.50 9.97
N LYS A 494 -10.15 -29.30 8.83
CA LYS A 494 -10.81 -30.36 8.09
C LYS A 494 -10.04 -30.66 6.81
N TRP A 495 -9.54 -31.88 6.68
CA TRP A 495 -8.87 -32.38 5.48
C TRP A 495 -9.83 -33.23 4.66
N ASN A 496 -9.81 -33.05 3.34
CA ASN A 496 -10.65 -33.80 2.42
C ASN A 496 -9.78 -34.50 1.38
N ALA A 497 -10.02 -35.79 1.13
CA ALA A 497 -9.49 -36.48 -0.04
C ALA A 497 -10.54 -36.45 -1.16
N ARG A 498 -10.12 -36.12 -2.37
CA ARG A 498 -10.97 -36.10 -3.57
C ARG A 498 -10.41 -36.95 -4.69
N VAL A 499 -11.28 -37.51 -5.52
CA VAL A 499 -10.93 -38.10 -6.82
C VAL A 499 -11.80 -37.41 -7.87
N GLY A 500 -11.17 -36.62 -8.74
CA GLY A 500 -11.89 -35.62 -9.55
C GLY A 500 -12.60 -34.61 -8.64
N ASP A 501 -13.88 -34.36 -8.92
CA ASP A 501 -14.71 -33.40 -8.15
C ASP A 501 -15.38 -34.02 -6.92
N THR A 502 -15.26 -35.35 -6.72
CA THR A 502 -15.93 -36.06 -5.63
C THR A 502 -15.07 -36.11 -4.38
N VAL A 503 -15.58 -35.58 -3.26
CA VAL A 503 -14.99 -35.81 -1.92
C VAL A 503 -15.26 -37.25 -1.51
N ILE A 504 -14.21 -38.05 -1.40
CA ILE A 504 -14.28 -39.48 -1.09
C ILE A 504 -14.00 -39.78 0.39
N LYS A 505 -13.37 -38.85 1.11
CA LYS A 505 -13.10 -38.95 2.55
C LYS A 505 -12.88 -37.58 3.18
N SER A 506 -13.36 -37.38 4.41
CA SER A 506 -13.11 -36.18 5.21
C SER A 506 -12.58 -36.54 6.60
N TRP A 507 -11.64 -35.74 7.12
CA TRP A 507 -11.16 -35.84 8.49
C TRP A 507 -11.21 -34.48 9.16
N ALA A 508 -11.99 -34.36 10.22
CA ALA A 508 -11.87 -33.23 11.13
C ALA A 508 -10.88 -33.60 12.24
N LEU A 509 -9.87 -32.78 12.44
CA LEU A 509 -8.90 -33.00 13.50
C LEU A 509 -9.46 -32.47 14.82
N SER A 510 -10.11 -33.31 15.63
CA SER A 510 -10.84 -32.86 16.83
C SER A 510 -10.13 -33.14 18.16
N GLU A 511 -9.02 -33.87 18.16
CA GLU A 511 -8.30 -34.23 19.39
C GLU A 511 -6.99 -33.44 19.56
N ARG A 512 -6.73 -32.92 20.76
CA ARG A 512 -5.46 -32.24 21.11
C ARG A 512 -4.31 -33.24 21.30
N ARG A 513 -3.94 -33.97 20.24
CA ARG A 513 -2.79 -34.90 20.21
C ARG A 513 -1.67 -34.34 19.34
N GLN A 514 -0.43 -34.39 19.84
CA GLN A 514 0.74 -33.81 19.14
C GLN A 514 0.95 -34.41 17.75
N GLU A 515 0.62 -35.69 17.56
CA GLU A 515 0.67 -36.36 16.27
C GLU A 515 -0.62 -37.12 16.01
N GLN A 516 -1.08 -37.12 14.76
CA GLN A 516 -2.21 -37.92 14.30
C GLN A 516 -1.91 -38.54 12.95
N THR A 517 -2.50 -39.71 12.68
CA THR A 517 -2.38 -40.38 11.39
C THR A 517 -3.74 -40.51 10.75
N ILE A 518 -3.88 -40.05 9.50
CA ILE A 518 -5.06 -40.32 8.69
C ILE A 518 -4.70 -41.34 7.61
N LEU A 519 -5.59 -42.31 7.43
CA LEU A 519 -5.43 -43.42 6.50
C LEU A 519 -6.53 -43.34 5.45
N LEU A 520 -6.13 -43.18 4.20
CA LEU A 520 -7.01 -43.29 3.04
C LEU A 520 -6.86 -44.67 2.43
N SER A 521 -7.93 -45.49 2.50
CA SER A 521 -8.02 -46.76 1.80
C SER A 521 -9.43 -46.95 1.21
N ARG A 522 -9.56 -47.81 0.21
CA ARG A 522 -10.85 -48.15 -0.42
C ARG A 522 -11.87 -48.70 0.59
N ASP A 523 -11.39 -49.38 1.62
CA ASP A 523 -12.22 -49.96 2.68
C ASP A 523 -12.74 -48.92 3.69
N ASN A 524 -12.25 -47.67 3.62
CA ASN A 524 -12.56 -46.61 4.59
C ASN A 524 -12.98 -45.29 3.90
N LEU A 525 -13.76 -45.36 2.82
CA LEU A 525 -14.27 -44.15 2.14
C LEU A 525 -15.62 -43.70 2.71
N ASP A 526 -15.84 -42.39 2.75
CA ASP A 526 -17.14 -41.80 3.12
C ASP A 526 -18.11 -41.78 1.93
N ALA A 527 -17.59 -41.81 0.70
CA ALA A 527 -18.36 -41.85 -0.54
C ALA A 527 -17.73 -42.83 -1.54
N PRO A 528 -18.53 -43.48 -2.40
CA PRO A 528 -18.02 -44.41 -3.40
C PRO A 528 -17.11 -43.68 -4.40
N LEU A 529 -16.07 -44.38 -4.86
CA LEU A 529 -15.23 -43.85 -5.93
C LEU A 529 -16.09 -43.58 -7.18
N PRO A 530 -15.88 -42.45 -7.87
CA PRO A 530 -16.56 -42.22 -9.14
C PRO A 530 -16.26 -43.40 -10.08
N LYS A 531 -17.31 -43.96 -10.69
CA LYS A 531 -17.16 -45.06 -11.64
C LYS A 531 -16.19 -44.59 -12.72
N SER A 532 -15.13 -45.37 -12.95
CA SER A 532 -14.20 -45.17 -14.06
C SER A 532 -15.00 -44.94 -15.36
N THR A 533 -15.23 -43.68 -15.70
CA THR A 533 -15.74 -43.32 -17.01
C THR A 533 -14.63 -43.63 -17.98
N ARG A 534 -14.89 -44.60 -18.86
CA ARG A 534 -14.15 -44.80 -20.10
C ARG A 534 -13.75 -43.43 -20.64
N LYS A 535 -12.47 -43.27 -20.99
CA LYS A 535 -11.91 -42.13 -21.71
C LYS A 535 -13.01 -41.45 -22.54
N ALA A 536 -13.40 -40.25 -22.16
CA ALA A 536 -14.19 -39.41 -23.03
C ALA A 536 -13.44 -39.35 -24.37
N LYS A 537 -14.14 -39.64 -25.47
CA LYS A 537 -13.59 -39.48 -26.81
C LYS A 537 -13.05 -38.05 -26.91
N VAL A 538 -11.78 -37.95 -27.26
CA VAL A 538 -11.14 -36.70 -27.64
C VAL A 538 -11.96 -36.14 -28.80
N ASP A 539 -12.49 -34.94 -28.62
CA ASP A 539 -13.05 -34.18 -29.72
C ASP A 539 -11.88 -33.72 -30.58
N GLU A 540 -11.75 -34.29 -31.77
CA GLU A 540 -10.67 -33.99 -32.71
C GLU A 540 -10.74 -32.54 -33.24
N ASN A 541 -11.75 -31.75 -32.85
CA ASN A 541 -11.91 -30.34 -33.16
C ASN A 541 -11.79 -29.40 -31.95
N ASP A 542 -11.30 -29.85 -30.78
CA ASP A 542 -11.02 -28.96 -29.64
C ASP A 542 -9.91 -27.93 -30.00
N PRO A 543 -10.19 -26.61 -29.94
CA PRO A 543 -9.23 -25.54 -30.22
C PRO A 543 -7.92 -25.65 -29.41
N LEU A 544 -7.95 -26.22 -28.21
CA LEU A 544 -6.78 -26.40 -27.35
C LEU A 544 -5.90 -27.58 -27.78
N GLU A 545 -6.47 -28.59 -28.43
CA GLU A 545 -5.72 -29.75 -28.96
C GLU A 545 -5.11 -29.43 -30.33
N VAL A 546 -5.82 -28.64 -31.16
CA VAL A 546 -5.31 -28.04 -32.40
C VAL A 546 -4.10 -27.14 -32.12
N ASN A 547 -4.17 -26.33 -31.05
CA ASN A 547 -3.07 -25.45 -30.65
C ASN A 547 -1.86 -26.24 -30.11
N ARG A 548 -2.09 -27.35 -29.39
CA ARG A 548 -1.02 -28.26 -28.93
C ARG A 548 -0.33 -28.99 -30.08
N ARG A 549 -1.07 -29.45 -31.10
CA ARG A 549 -0.48 -30.04 -32.32
C ARG A 549 0.33 -29.01 -33.11
N TRP A 550 -0.20 -27.81 -33.28
CA TRP A 550 0.51 -26.71 -33.95
C TRP A 550 1.84 -26.38 -33.24
N HIS A 551 1.86 -26.32 -31.91
CA HIS A 551 3.09 -26.10 -31.14
C HIS A 551 4.08 -27.28 -31.21
N ALA A 552 3.61 -28.53 -31.23
CA ALA A 552 4.47 -29.71 -31.31
C ALA A 552 5.10 -29.90 -32.70
N GLU A 553 4.36 -29.62 -33.79
CA GLU A 553 4.89 -29.63 -35.16
C GLU A 553 5.94 -28.52 -35.35
N ARG A 554 5.72 -27.33 -34.76
CA ARG A 554 6.63 -26.18 -34.85
C ARG A 554 7.92 -26.40 -34.05
N LEU A 555 7.84 -27.10 -32.92
CA LEU A 555 9.03 -27.52 -32.15
C LEU A 555 9.87 -28.56 -32.88
N LYS A 556 9.26 -29.48 -33.63
CA LYS A 556 9.99 -30.43 -34.49
C LYS A 556 10.66 -29.77 -35.70
N GLN A 557 10.03 -28.75 -36.29
CA GLN A 557 10.61 -27.96 -37.38
C GLN A 557 11.72 -26.99 -36.94
N MET A 558 11.82 -26.68 -35.64
CA MET A 558 12.90 -25.85 -35.10
C MET A 558 14.10 -26.65 -34.59
N GLN A 559 14.02 -27.99 -34.58
CA GLN A 559 15.08 -28.90 -34.13
C GLN A 559 15.66 -29.78 -35.25
N ALA A 560 15.17 -29.65 -36.49
CA ALA A 560 15.77 -30.15 -37.72
C ALA A 560 16.24 -28.97 -38.55
#